data_AF-A0A7V3X0W6-F1
#
_entry.id   AF-A0A7V3X0W6-F1
#
_cell.length_a   1.000
_cell.length_b   1.000
_cell.length_c   1.000
_cell.angle_alpha   90.00
_cell.angle_beta   90.00
_cell.angle_gamma   90.00
#
_symmetry.space_group_name_H-M   'P 1'
#
loop_
_entity.id
_entity.type
_entity.pdbx_description
1 polymer ?
#
loop_
_entity_poly.entity_id
_entity_poly.type
_entity_poly.pdbx_seq_one_letter_code
_entity_poly.pdbx_strand_id
1 'polypeptide(L)'
;MHSLANPGTIPVKGQAINVGMGQIATGDRATQFTSVLGSCVAVVLWHPRLSLAAIAHVALPKSHGQNGQPGKFADTAIPYMLEQLARMGCPKPGLVAKIAGGANMFRVGGPLQIGDDNVATIREILKTAGIPITAEDVGGTHGRKITFTCSTGEMLIEIAGEKAKVI
;
A
#
# COMPACT_ATOMS: atom_id res chain seq x y z
N MET A 1 -33.10 1.96 -28.50
CA MET A 1 -32.26 3.18 -28.53
C MET A 1 -32.66 4.01 -27.32
N HIS A 2 -31.91 4.21 -26.23
CA HIS A 2 -30.52 3.98 -25.88
C HIS A 2 -30.47 3.59 -24.40
N SER A 3 -29.64 2.58 -24.09
CA SER A 3 -29.18 2.29 -22.73
C SER A 3 -28.35 3.48 -22.26
N LEU A 4 -28.79 4.16 -21.21
CA LEU A 4 -27.96 5.15 -20.52
C LEU A 4 -27.25 4.42 -19.37
N ALA A 5 -25.97 4.19 -19.61
CA ALA A 5 -25.02 3.70 -18.63
C ALA A 5 -25.12 4.53 -17.34
N ASN A 6 -25.27 3.83 -16.21
CA ASN A 6 -25.26 4.42 -14.88
C ASN A 6 -23.79 4.75 -14.52
N PRO A 7 -23.39 6.03 -14.39
CA PRO A 7 -22.02 6.37 -14.07
C PRO A 7 -21.75 6.19 -12.58
N GLY A 8 -20.79 5.33 -12.25
CA GLY A 8 -20.03 5.38 -11.01
C GLY A 8 -20.83 5.17 -9.72
N THR A 9 -21.04 3.91 -9.35
CA THR A 9 -21.22 3.55 -7.94
C THR A 9 -20.02 4.04 -7.14
N ILE A 10 -20.17 5.17 -6.45
CA ILE A 10 -19.25 5.61 -5.39
C ILE A 10 -19.50 4.69 -4.19
N PRO A 11 -18.53 3.87 -3.75
CA PRO A 11 -18.76 2.98 -2.64
C PRO A 11 -19.06 3.76 -1.34
N VAL A 12 -20.15 3.30 -0.72
CA VAL A 12 -20.79 3.65 0.55
C VAL A 12 -19.83 4.08 1.67
N LYS A 13 -20.24 5.07 2.48
CA LYS A 13 -19.57 5.56 3.71
C LYS A 13 -19.01 4.42 4.56
N GLY A 14 -17.72 4.17 4.38
CA GLY A 14 -16.84 3.44 5.27
C GLY A 14 -15.90 4.39 6.02
N GLN A 15 -15.22 3.92 7.06
CA GLN A 15 -14.21 4.70 7.76
C GLN A 15 -13.01 4.91 6.83
N ALA A 16 -12.82 6.13 6.33
CA ALA A 16 -11.65 6.51 5.56
C ALA A 16 -10.50 6.87 6.51
N ILE A 17 -9.42 6.11 6.45
CA ILE A 17 -8.22 6.32 7.26
C ILE A 17 -7.13 6.87 6.35
N ASN A 18 -6.63 8.06 6.68
CA ASN A 18 -5.44 8.61 6.03
C ASN A 18 -4.18 8.06 6.71
N VAL A 19 -3.24 7.55 5.91
CA VAL A 19 -2.02 6.91 6.38
C VAL A 19 -0.82 7.70 5.89
N GLY A 20 -0.29 8.52 6.78
CA GLY A 20 0.89 9.34 6.56
C GLY A 20 2.20 8.56 6.67
N MET A 21 3.31 9.22 6.32
CA MET A 21 4.65 8.63 6.33
C MET A 21 5.00 8.00 7.68
N GLY A 22 5.45 6.74 7.66
CA GLY A 22 5.85 6.00 8.87
C GLY A 22 4.68 5.41 9.66
N GLN A 23 3.44 5.70 9.28
CA GLN A 23 2.26 5.17 9.96
C GLN A 23 1.85 3.81 9.42
N ILE A 24 1.14 3.08 10.26
CA ILE A 24 0.48 1.80 9.96
C ILE A 24 -0.97 1.92 10.40
N ALA A 25 -1.89 1.38 9.61
CA ALA A 25 -3.29 1.25 9.98
C ALA A 25 -3.79 -0.16 9.65
N THR A 26 -4.80 -0.62 10.39
CA THR A 26 -5.55 -1.84 10.09
C THR A 26 -7.02 -1.51 9.89
N GLY A 27 -7.74 -2.41 9.23
CA GLY A 27 -9.11 -2.19 8.83
C GLY A 27 -9.84 -3.47 8.47
N ASP A 28 -11.16 -3.40 8.49
CA ASP A 28 -12.08 -4.46 8.09
C ASP A 28 -12.82 -4.07 6.80
N ARG A 29 -13.84 -4.84 6.43
CA ARG A 29 -14.65 -4.60 5.22
C ARG A 29 -15.22 -3.17 5.09
N ALA A 30 -15.40 -2.45 6.18
CA ALA A 30 -15.93 -1.08 6.19
C ALA A 30 -14.83 -0.01 6.10
N THR A 31 -13.56 -0.40 6.02
CA THR A 31 -12.43 0.52 5.99
C THR A 31 -11.93 0.82 4.57
N GLN A 32 -11.58 2.08 4.34
CA GLN A 32 -10.76 2.49 3.19
C GLN A 32 -9.48 3.15 3.68
N PHE A 33 -8.36 2.83 3.07
CA PHE A 33 -7.09 3.50 3.35
C PHE A 33 -6.76 4.50 2.26
N THR A 34 -6.22 5.66 2.62
CA THR A 34 -5.71 6.65 1.68
C THR A 34 -4.29 7.04 2.01
N SER A 35 -3.47 7.25 0.98
CA SER A 35 -2.10 7.76 1.15
C SER A 35 -1.64 8.53 -0.07
N VAL A 36 -0.72 9.47 0.13
CA VAL A 36 -0.06 10.23 -0.95
C VAL A 36 1.42 9.88 -0.94
N LEU A 37 1.92 9.43 -2.08
CA LEU A 37 3.20 8.75 -2.21
C LEU A 37 4.09 9.44 -3.23
N GLY A 38 5.35 9.66 -2.87
CA GLY A 38 6.45 10.01 -3.77
C GLY A 38 7.41 8.83 -3.90
N SER A 39 8.64 8.99 -3.41
CA SER A 39 9.64 7.91 -3.28
C SER A 39 9.30 6.87 -2.21
N CYS A 40 8.38 7.20 -1.30
CA CYS A 40 7.84 6.25 -0.32
C CYS A 40 6.92 5.22 -0.99
N VAL A 41 6.67 4.10 -0.33
CA VAL A 41 5.86 3.00 -0.84
C VAL A 41 4.76 2.65 0.15
N ALA A 42 3.51 2.62 -0.31
CA ALA A 42 2.43 2.00 0.43
C ALA A 42 2.50 0.49 0.23
N VAL A 43 2.46 -0.26 1.33
CA VAL A 43 2.35 -1.72 1.33
C VAL A 43 1.03 -2.08 1.98
N VAL A 44 0.17 -2.78 1.25
CA VAL A 44 -1.08 -3.32 1.79
C VAL A 44 -0.96 -4.83 1.90
N LEU A 45 -1.23 -5.38 3.08
CA LEU A 45 -1.48 -6.81 3.30
C LEU A 45 -2.98 -7.01 3.46
N TRP A 46 -3.57 -7.94 2.73
CA TRP A 46 -5.01 -8.15 2.71
C TRP A 46 -5.38 -9.62 2.62
N HIS A 47 -6.43 -10.02 3.32
CA HIS A 47 -6.99 -11.36 3.23
C HIS A 47 -8.36 -11.32 2.51
N PRO A 48 -8.47 -11.81 1.25
CA PRO A 48 -9.64 -11.61 0.41
C PRO A 48 -10.97 -12.08 1.01
N ARG A 49 -10.96 -13.26 1.65
CA ARG A 49 -12.17 -13.86 2.22
C ARG A 49 -12.62 -13.21 3.53
N LEU A 50 -11.71 -12.57 4.25
CA LEU A 50 -12.00 -11.96 5.56
C LEU A 50 -12.17 -10.44 5.45
N SER A 51 -11.76 -9.86 4.32
CA SER A 51 -11.75 -8.41 4.10
C SER A 51 -10.99 -7.64 5.20
N LEU A 52 -10.01 -8.30 5.82
CA LEU A 52 -9.11 -7.70 6.81
C LEU A 52 -7.85 -7.25 6.08
N ALA A 53 -7.41 -6.03 6.38
CA ALA A 53 -6.21 -5.46 5.79
C ALA A 53 -5.39 -4.67 6.78
N ALA A 54 -4.10 -4.57 6.48
CA ALA A 54 -3.17 -3.63 7.07
C ALA A 54 -2.48 -2.85 5.95
N ILE A 55 -2.19 -1.58 6.19
CA ILE A 55 -1.41 -0.73 5.30
C ILE A 55 -0.26 -0.09 6.08
N ALA A 56 0.91 -0.01 5.46
CA ALA A 56 2.05 0.77 5.94
C ALA A 56 2.48 1.78 4.88
N HIS A 57 2.86 2.99 5.30
CA HIS A 57 3.52 3.98 4.45
C HIS A 57 5.02 3.96 4.73
N VAL A 58 5.73 3.12 3.98
CA VAL A 58 7.17 2.88 4.14
C VAL A 58 7.97 4.01 3.50
N ALA A 59 8.86 4.62 4.29
CA ALA A 59 9.72 5.69 3.82
C ALA A 59 11.12 5.21 3.41
N LEU A 60 11.62 4.18 4.09
CA LEU A 60 13.00 3.70 3.97
C LEU A 60 13.07 2.17 3.90
N PRO A 61 14.13 1.60 3.29
CA PRO A 61 14.19 0.16 3.04
C PRO A 61 14.47 -0.63 4.32
N LYS A 62 15.47 -0.23 5.12
CA LYS A 62 15.93 -0.98 6.30
C LYS A 62 16.13 -0.06 7.50
N SER A 63 15.80 -0.56 8.69
CA SER A 63 15.97 0.13 9.97
C SER A 63 17.42 0.22 10.42
N HIS A 64 18.24 -0.80 10.11
CA HIS A 64 19.59 -0.96 10.64
C HIS A 64 19.65 -0.91 12.19
N GLY A 65 18.60 -1.41 12.86
CA GLY A 65 18.52 -1.39 14.32
C GLY A 65 18.15 -0.02 14.91
N GLN A 66 17.79 0.97 14.08
CA GLN A 66 17.26 2.24 14.55
C GLN A 66 15.87 2.06 15.16
N ASN A 67 15.68 2.60 16.35
CA ASN A 67 14.37 2.71 16.97
C ASN A 67 13.53 3.80 16.28
N GLY A 68 12.24 3.55 16.09
CA GLY A 68 11.34 4.49 15.44
C GLY A 68 9.93 3.93 15.25
N GLN A 69 9.10 4.67 14.51
CA GLN A 69 7.78 4.18 14.14
C GLN A 69 7.92 2.92 13.27
N PRO A 70 7.25 1.80 13.60
CA PRO A 70 7.39 0.54 12.86
C PRO A 70 7.07 0.68 11.36
N GLY A 71 6.20 1.60 10.97
CA GLY A 71 5.84 1.83 9.56
C GLY A 71 6.90 2.56 8.75
N LYS A 72 7.96 3.10 9.37
CA LYS A 72 8.98 3.88 8.67
C LYS A 72 9.85 3.02 7.75
N PHE A 73 10.17 1.79 8.17
CA PHE A 73 11.09 0.89 7.47
C PHE A 73 10.39 -0.37 6.98
N ALA A 74 10.76 -0.90 5.81
CA ALA A 74 10.12 -2.09 5.26
C ALA A 74 10.32 -3.33 6.16
N ASP A 75 11.53 -3.50 6.70
CA ASP A 75 11.94 -4.59 7.58
C ASP A 75 11.21 -4.60 8.92
N THR A 76 10.72 -3.45 9.39
CA THR A 76 9.90 -3.37 10.61
C THR A 76 8.41 -3.35 10.31
N ALA A 77 7.98 -2.74 9.21
CA ALA A 77 6.58 -2.53 8.89
C ALA A 77 5.85 -3.84 8.59
N ILE A 78 6.43 -4.70 7.75
CA ILE A 78 5.76 -5.94 7.32
C ILE A 78 5.58 -6.91 8.50
N PRO A 79 6.60 -7.20 9.33
CA PRO A 79 6.40 -8.02 10.52
C PRO A 79 5.36 -7.45 11.49
N TYR A 80 5.38 -6.13 11.71
CA TYR A 80 4.41 -5.48 12.59
C TYR A 80 2.98 -5.58 12.05
N MET A 81 2.77 -5.35 10.75
CA MET A 81 1.45 -5.52 10.11
C MET A 81 0.93 -6.96 10.25
N LEU A 82 1.79 -7.96 10.08
CA LEU A 82 1.42 -9.37 10.26
C LEU A 82 0.99 -9.67 11.69
N GLU A 83 1.68 -9.09 12.68
CA GLU A 83 1.28 -9.21 14.08
C GLU A 83 -0.08 -8.57 14.34
N GLN A 84 -0.32 -7.35 13.84
CA GLN A 84 -1.61 -6.68 14.03
C GLN A 84 -2.75 -7.45 13.35
N LEU A 85 -2.54 -7.97 12.14
CA LEU A 85 -3.51 -8.82 11.44
C LEU A 85 -3.79 -10.11 12.22
N ALA A 86 -2.77 -10.76 12.77
CA ALA A 86 -2.94 -11.95 13.59
C ALA A 86 -3.78 -11.65 14.85
N ARG A 87 -3.56 -10.50 15.51
CA ARG A 87 -4.37 -10.05 16.65
C ARG A 87 -5.84 -9.78 16.28
N MET A 88 -6.12 -9.45 15.02
CA MET A 88 -7.48 -9.33 14.49
C MET A 88 -8.09 -10.68 14.06
N GLY A 89 -7.39 -11.80 14.28
CA GLY A 89 -7.84 -13.12 13.85
C GLY A 89 -7.61 -13.42 12.37
N CYS A 90 -6.80 -12.62 11.68
CA CYS A 90 -6.44 -12.88 10.28
C CYS A 90 -5.29 -13.90 10.21
N PRO A 91 -5.49 -15.08 9.61
CA PRO A 91 -4.42 -16.04 9.40
C PRO A 91 -3.46 -15.54 8.32
N LYS A 92 -2.19 -15.94 8.44
CA LYS A 92 -1.17 -15.64 7.41
C LYS A 92 -1.47 -16.36 6.08
N PRO A 93 -1.85 -17.66 6.05
CA PRO A 93 -2.29 -18.31 4.81
C PRO A 93 -3.46 -17.56 4.17
N GLY A 94 -3.33 -17.24 2.88
CA GLY A 94 -4.34 -16.49 2.13
C GLY A 94 -4.15 -14.97 2.15
N LEU A 95 -3.14 -14.45 2.85
CA LEU A 95 -2.72 -13.06 2.68
C LEU A 95 -2.12 -12.85 1.30
N VAL A 96 -2.47 -11.71 0.70
CA VAL A 96 -1.88 -11.19 -0.53
C VAL A 96 -1.41 -9.76 -0.28
N ALA A 97 -0.51 -9.28 -1.13
CA ALA A 97 0.00 -7.92 -1.06
C ALA A 97 -0.33 -7.10 -2.31
N LYS A 98 -0.55 -5.79 -2.12
CA LYS A 98 -0.51 -4.79 -3.17
C LYS A 98 0.42 -3.66 -2.76
N ILE A 99 1.20 -3.15 -3.71
CA ILE A 99 2.16 -2.08 -3.45
C ILE A 99 2.03 -0.95 -4.45
N ALA A 100 2.20 0.28 -4.00
CA ALA A 100 2.24 1.45 -4.88
C ALA A 100 3.21 2.50 -4.33
N GLY A 101 3.78 3.34 -5.19
CA GLY A 101 4.73 4.39 -4.76
C GLY A 101 6.11 4.24 -5.41
N GLY A 102 7.17 4.65 -4.72
CA GLY A 102 8.53 4.50 -5.21
C GLY A 102 8.87 5.36 -6.43
N ALA A 103 8.20 6.51 -6.60
CA ALA A 103 8.51 7.43 -7.69
C ALA A 103 9.84 8.16 -7.48
N ASN A 104 10.59 8.35 -8.56
CA ASN A 104 11.84 9.10 -8.59
C ASN A 104 11.57 10.51 -9.14
N MET A 105 11.07 11.40 -8.29
CA MET A 105 10.60 12.75 -8.68
C MET A 105 11.74 13.74 -9.00
N PHE A 106 12.97 13.45 -8.59
CA PHE A 106 14.13 14.32 -8.84
C PHE A 106 15.15 13.60 -9.73
N ARG A 107 15.23 14.00 -11.01
CA ARG A 107 16.24 13.52 -11.98
C ARG A 107 17.59 14.26 -11.88
N VAL A 108 18.03 14.63 -10.68
CA VAL A 108 19.32 15.34 -10.50
C VAL A 108 20.31 14.45 -9.74
N GLY A 109 21.00 13.59 -10.48
CA GLY A 109 22.41 13.25 -10.28
C GLY A 109 22.91 12.78 -8.90
N GLY A 110 22.12 12.01 -8.13
CA GLY A 110 22.56 11.47 -6.83
C GLY A 110 22.41 9.94 -6.73
N PRO A 111 23.28 9.24 -5.96
CA PRO A 111 23.33 7.78 -5.83
C PRO A 111 22.21 7.15 -4.97
N LEU A 112 21.06 7.80 -4.80
CA LEU A 112 20.00 7.35 -3.90
C LEU A 112 18.65 7.29 -4.62
N GLN A 113 18.40 6.19 -5.33
CA GLN A 113 17.09 5.82 -5.83
C GLN A 113 16.27 5.19 -4.69
N ILE A 114 15.97 5.98 -3.65
CA ILE A 114 15.29 5.51 -2.43
C ILE A 114 13.99 4.77 -2.77
N GLY A 115 13.27 5.21 -3.82
CA GLY A 115 12.07 4.54 -4.31
C GLY A 115 12.34 3.11 -4.77
N ASP A 116 13.37 2.91 -5.59
CA ASP A 116 13.74 1.59 -6.09
C ASP A 116 14.26 0.67 -4.97
N ASP A 117 15.04 1.21 -4.03
CA ASP A 117 15.52 0.47 -2.86
C ASP A 117 14.37 0.02 -1.94
N ASN A 118 13.39 0.91 -1.72
CA ASN A 118 12.18 0.61 -0.97
C ASN A 118 11.42 -0.55 -1.62
N VAL A 119 11.15 -0.43 -2.93
CA VAL A 119 10.40 -1.45 -3.69
C VAL A 119 11.14 -2.79 -3.68
N ALA A 120 12.46 -2.79 -3.93
CA ALA A 120 13.27 -4.00 -3.92
C ALA A 120 13.23 -4.71 -2.56
N THR A 121 13.41 -3.96 -1.48
CA THR A 121 13.40 -4.51 -0.11
C THR A 121 12.02 -5.04 0.27
N ILE A 122 10.95 -4.33 -0.07
CA ILE A 122 9.57 -4.78 0.17
C ILE A 122 9.29 -6.10 -0.56
N ARG A 123 9.68 -6.20 -1.84
CA ARG A 123 9.53 -7.44 -2.62
C ARG A 123 10.29 -8.60 -2.00
N GLU A 124 11.52 -8.38 -1.55
CA GLU A 124 12.34 -9.39 -0.89
C GLU A 124 11.69 -9.91 0.40
N ILE A 125 11.21 -9.01 1.25
CA ILE A 125 10.58 -9.36 2.53
C ILE A 125 9.26 -10.11 2.29
N LEU A 126 8.41 -9.64 1.37
CA LEU A 126 7.14 -10.30 1.04
C LEU A 126 7.38 -11.70 0.46
N LYS A 127 8.37 -11.85 -0.43
CA LYS A 127 8.78 -13.15 -0.98
C LYS A 127 9.25 -14.09 0.12
N THR A 128 10.11 -13.63 1.02
CA THR A 128 10.61 -14.42 2.17
C THR A 128 9.47 -14.79 3.12
N ALA A 129 8.50 -13.90 3.30
CA ALA A 129 7.31 -14.17 4.09
C ALA A 129 6.32 -15.12 3.40
N GLY A 130 6.49 -15.43 2.11
CA GLY A 130 5.56 -16.26 1.34
C GLY A 130 4.23 -15.55 1.03
N ILE A 131 4.25 -14.22 0.92
CA ILE A 131 3.07 -13.40 0.61
C ILE A 131 3.18 -12.91 -0.84
N PRO A 132 2.32 -13.40 -1.76
CA PRO A 132 2.38 -12.99 -3.16
C PRO A 132 1.90 -11.55 -3.33
N ILE A 133 2.57 -10.81 -4.22
CA ILE A 133 2.11 -9.51 -4.70
C ILE A 133 1.13 -9.77 -5.85
N THR A 134 -0.13 -9.40 -5.69
CA THR A 134 -1.17 -9.62 -6.71
C THR A 134 -1.32 -8.44 -7.66
N ALA A 135 -0.90 -7.25 -7.24
CA ALA A 135 -0.84 -6.06 -8.09
C ALA A 135 0.19 -5.04 -7.57
N GLU A 136 0.75 -4.25 -8.48
CA GLU A 136 1.68 -3.18 -8.12
C GLU A 136 1.59 -1.97 -9.06
N ASP A 137 1.77 -0.76 -8.51
CA ASP A 137 1.99 0.48 -9.25
C ASP A 137 3.20 1.25 -8.69
N VAL A 138 4.39 0.87 -9.14
CA VAL A 138 5.66 1.36 -8.58
C VAL A 138 6.52 2.11 -9.60
N GLY A 139 7.43 2.95 -9.13
CA GLY A 139 8.37 3.68 -9.97
C GLY A 139 7.78 4.95 -10.58
N GLY A 140 8.23 5.31 -11.78
CA GLY A 140 7.83 6.53 -12.48
C GLY A 140 8.42 7.81 -11.89
N THR A 141 7.95 8.97 -12.36
CA THR A 141 8.50 10.29 -12.01
C THR A 141 7.52 11.20 -11.29
N HIS A 142 6.28 10.75 -11.07
CA HIS A 142 5.21 11.53 -10.46
C HIS A 142 4.75 10.88 -9.16
N GLY A 143 4.38 11.73 -8.19
CA GLY A 143 3.69 11.27 -7.00
C GLY A 143 2.29 10.76 -7.34
N ARG A 144 1.77 9.87 -6.50
CA ARG A 144 0.47 9.24 -6.68
C ARG A 144 -0.31 9.22 -5.38
N LYS A 145 -1.61 9.48 -5.46
CA LYS A 145 -2.55 9.21 -4.37
C LYS A 145 -3.13 7.82 -4.57
N ILE A 146 -3.21 7.06 -3.49
CA ILE A 146 -3.84 5.74 -3.48
C ILE A 146 -5.06 5.74 -2.58
N THR A 147 -6.05 4.95 -2.98
CA THR A 147 -7.19 4.57 -2.13
C THR A 147 -7.36 3.05 -2.20
N PHE A 148 -7.23 2.36 -1.07
CA PHE A 148 -7.45 0.92 -0.98
C PHE A 148 -8.77 0.61 -0.27
N THR A 149 -9.61 -0.21 -0.88
CA THR A 149 -10.91 -0.60 -0.33
C THR A 149 -10.86 -2.02 0.21
N CYS A 150 -11.00 -2.19 1.53
CA CYS A 150 -10.80 -3.50 2.18
C CYS A 150 -11.85 -4.56 1.81
N SER A 151 -13.07 -4.14 1.45
CA SER A 151 -14.12 -5.06 1.01
C SER A 151 -13.87 -5.68 -0.36
N THR A 152 -13.25 -4.95 -1.29
CA THR A 152 -13.03 -5.40 -2.67
C THR A 152 -11.57 -5.77 -2.96
N GLY A 153 -10.64 -5.26 -2.17
CA GLY A 153 -9.21 -5.38 -2.41
C GLY A 153 -8.71 -4.48 -3.55
N GLU A 154 -9.55 -3.61 -4.09
CA GLU A 154 -9.19 -2.68 -5.16
C GLU A 154 -8.29 -1.57 -4.64
N MET A 155 -7.25 -1.24 -5.42
CA MET A 155 -6.40 -0.09 -5.17
C MET A 155 -6.57 0.91 -6.32
N LEU A 156 -7.24 2.02 -6.04
CA LEU A 156 -7.35 3.16 -6.96
C LEU A 156 -6.05 3.97 -6.90
N ILE A 157 -5.47 4.24 -8.06
CA ILE A 157 -4.27 5.06 -8.25
C ILE A 157 -4.65 6.33 -9.00
N GLU A 158 -4.30 7.47 -8.43
CA GLU A 158 -4.55 8.80 -8.99
C GLU A 158 -3.21 9.55 -9.14
N ILE A 159 -2.88 9.94 -10.37
CA ILE A 159 -1.72 10.76 -10.71
C ILE A 159 -2.24 12.04 -11.38
N ALA A 160 -1.69 13.19 -10.99
CA ALA A 160 -2.13 14.48 -11.53
C ALA A 160 -1.92 14.54 -13.04
N GLY A 161 -2.98 14.84 -13.79
CA GLY A 161 -2.94 14.90 -15.26
C GLY A 161 -3.10 13.55 -15.98
N GLU A 162 -3.23 12.44 -15.25
CA GLU A 162 -3.46 11.11 -15.83
C GLU A 162 -4.85 10.57 -15.49
N LYS A 163 -5.35 9.62 -16.28
CA LYS A 163 -6.60 8.93 -15.97
C LYS A 163 -6.37 7.98 -14.78
N ALA A 164 -7.24 8.06 -13.78
CA ALA A 164 -7.19 7.16 -12.64
C ALA A 164 -7.31 5.69 -13.09
N LYS A 165 -6.59 4.80 -12.40
CA LYS A 165 -6.57 3.36 -12.69
C LYS A 165 -6.79 2.54 -11.43
N VAL A 166 -7.41 1.38 -11.57
CA VAL A 166 -7.63 0.43 -10.48
C VAL A 166 -6.77 -0.80 -10.72
N ILE A 167 -6.02 -1.21 -9.70
CA ILE A 167 -5.20 -2.43 -9.70
C ILE A 167 -5.61 -3.36 -8.57
#